data_AF-A0A3B1DD68-F1
#
_entry.id   AF-A0A3B1DD68-F1
#
_cell.length_a   1.000
_cell.length_b   1.000
_cell.length_c   1.000
_cell.angle_alpha   90.00
_cell.angle_beta   90.00
_cell.angle_gamma   90.00
#
_symmetry.space_group_name_H-M   'P 1'
#
loop_
_entity.id
_entity.type
_entity.pdbx_description
1 polymer ?
#
loop_
_entity_poly.entity_id
_entity_poly.type
_entity_poly.pdbx_seq_one_letter_code
_entity_poly.pdbx_strand_id
1 'polypeptide(L)'
;MNLSFIIYPITFILALCSIVYELILAQSLAAFLENTVLRYSITIGLYMCSMGFGALAAERFTKNPIITLLRIEILLVLTGGFSLIFLHMVDYFSSERIVLSLCAHMLILGVGFLTGFEIPLLMAIKGKDAEHSLLGINYFGAFCGTIIFAFIFYPRLGLMASAFLTGAMNGAAGILLATQHKQVEDQEKSQYYNLLSVQTILFVGIVICFMYAKPIGQFFIDQYMR
;
A
#
# COMPACT_ATOMS: atom_id res chain seq x y z
N MET A 1 -27.20 -1.51 -8.04
CA MET A 1 -26.32 -1.69 -6.86
C MET A 1 -26.07 -0.31 -6.27
N ASN A 2 -26.37 -0.07 -4.99
CA ASN A 2 -26.09 1.23 -4.36
C ASN A 2 -24.58 1.47 -4.41
N LEU A 3 -24.13 2.42 -5.24
CA LEU A 3 -22.70 2.77 -5.41
C LEU A 3 -22.01 2.98 -4.06
N SER A 4 -22.72 3.53 -3.07
CA SER A 4 -22.20 3.77 -1.73
C SER A 4 -21.79 2.48 -0.99
N PHE A 5 -22.38 1.32 -1.28
CA PHE A 5 -22.07 0.08 -0.55
C PHE A 5 -20.69 -0.49 -0.91
N ILE A 6 -20.18 -0.19 -2.12
CA ILE A 6 -18.87 -0.69 -2.58
C ILE A 6 -17.68 -0.07 -1.83
N ILE A 7 -17.90 1.06 -1.14
CA ILE A 7 -16.85 1.71 -0.35
C ILE A 7 -16.38 0.81 0.80
N TYR A 8 -17.27 0.07 1.44
CA TYR A 8 -16.91 -0.83 2.55
C TYR A 8 -15.92 -1.93 2.16
N PRO A 9 -16.15 -2.74 1.11
CA PRO A 9 -15.15 -3.72 0.68
C PRO A 9 -13.87 -3.06 0.14
N ILE A 10 -13.94 -1.86 -0.45
CA ILE A 10 -12.73 -1.11 -0.83
C ILE A 10 -11.92 -0.76 0.42
N THR A 11 -12.54 -0.16 1.45
CA THR A 11 -11.89 0.15 2.73
C THR A 11 -11.24 -1.09 3.36
N PHE A 12 -11.92 -2.23 3.32
CA PHE A 12 -11.36 -3.49 3.82
C PHE A 12 -10.09 -3.90 3.07
N ILE A 13 -10.11 -3.85 1.73
CA ILE A 13 -8.96 -4.24 0.90
C ILE A 13 -7.80 -3.25 1.08
N LEU A 14 -8.07 -1.94 1.11
CA LEU A 14 -7.04 -0.92 1.31
C LEU A 14 -6.34 -1.08 2.65
N ALA A 15 -7.10 -1.24 3.73
CA ALA A 15 -6.55 -1.46 5.07
C ALA A 15 -5.70 -2.74 5.15
N LEU A 16 -6.16 -3.82 4.51
CA LEU A 16 -5.41 -5.07 4.37
C LEU A 16 -4.09 -4.82 3.61
N CYS A 17 -4.14 -4.12 2.49
CA CYS A 17 -2.93 -3.88 1.69
C CYS A 17 -1.90 -3.04 2.44
N SER A 18 -2.36 -1.97 3.09
CA SER A 18 -1.48 -1.00 3.75
C SER A 18 -0.74 -1.60 4.94
N ILE A 19 -1.38 -2.46 5.74
CA ILE A 19 -0.66 -3.18 6.80
C ILE A 19 0.27 -4.26 6.25
N VAL A 20 -0.07 -4.89 5.12
CA VAL A 20 0.78 -5.93 4.52
C VAL A 20 2.07 -5.33 3.95
N TYR A 21 2.01 -4.15 3.31
CA TYR A 21 3.22 -3.43 2.90
C TYR A 21 4.16 -3.17 4.07
N GLU A 22 3.60 -2.75 5.20
CA GLU A 22 4.37 -2.46 6.42
C GLU A 22 5.03 -3.72 6.98
N LEU A 23 4.30 -4.84 7.04
CA LEU A 23 4.84 -6.13 7.51
C LEU A 23 5.92 -6.68 6.58
N ILE A 24 5.79 -6.44 5.26
CA ILE A 24 6.81 -6.80 4.27
C ILE A 24 8.10 -6.00 4.53
N LEU A 25 7.99 -4.69 4.73
CA LEU A 25 9.13 -3.81 5.04
C LEU A 25 9.77 -4.20 6.39
N ALA A 26 8.97 -4.46 7.42
CA ALA A 26 9.44 -4.90 8.74
C ALA A 26 10.23 -6.22 8.65
N GLN A 27 9.67 -7.21 7.95
CA GLN A 27 10.32 -8.50 7.77
C GLN A 27 11.59 -8.39 6.93
N SER A 28 11.58 -7.56 5.88
CA SER A 28 12.78 -7.29 5.08
C SER A 28 13.88 -6.67 5.93
N LEU A 29 13.56 -5.68 6.77
CA LEU A 29 14.51 -5.02 7.64
C LEU A 29 15.06 -5.96 8.72
N ALA A 30 14.21 -6.84 9.27
CA ALA A 30 14.61 -7.88 10.21
C ALA A 30 15.55 -8.91 9.57
N ALA A 31 15.34 -9.24 8.29
CA ALA A 31 16.23 -10.13 7.54
C ALA A 31 17.61 -9.51 7.27
N PHE A 32 17.67 -8.20 6.99
CA PHE A 32 18.92 -7.51 6.66
C PHE A 32 19.75 -7.05 7.87
N LEU A 33 19.09 -6.52 8.89
CA LEU A 33 19.75 -5.80 9.99
C LEU A 33 19.62 -6.51 11.34
N GLU A 34 19.04 -7.71 11.36
CA GLU A 34 18.79 -8.52 12.56
C GLU A 34 17.92 -7.79 13.61
N ASN A 35 17.74 -8.40 14.77
CA ASN A 35 16.92 -7.92 15.89
C ASN A 35 15.45 -7.66 15.50
N THR A 36 14.73 -8.74 15.23
CA THR A 36 13.34 -8.74 14.77
C THR A 36 12.41 -7.90 15.65
N VAL A 37 12.52 -7.99 16.98
CA VAL A 37 11.66 -7.22 17.90
C VAL A 37 11.84 -5.72 17.69
N LEU A 38 13.09 -5.25 17.66
CA LEU A 38 13.39 -3.84 17.42
C LEU A 38 12.84 -3.37 16.06
N ARG A 39 13.07 -4.15 15.00
CA ARG A 39 12.66 -3.75 13.64
C ARG A 39 11.15 -3.64 13.54
N TYR A 40 10.41 -4.66 13.96
CA TYR A 40 8.96 -4.59 13.96
C TYR A 40 8.41 -3.44 14.83
N SER A 41 8.96 -3.22 16.03
CA SER A 41 8.51 -2.13 16.90
C SER A 41 8.74 -0.73 16.31
N ILE A 42 9.93 -0.47 15.75
CA ILE A 42 10.25 0.83 15.16
C ILE A 42 9.47 1.06 13.86
N THR A 43 9.38 0.04 13.00
CA THR A 43 8.64 0.08 11.74
C THR A 43 7.17 0.44 12.01
N ILE A 44 6.47 -0.34 12.83
CA ILE A 44 5.06 -0.07 13.19
C ILE A 44 4.90 1.31 13.86
N GLY A 45 5.81 1.69 14.76
CA GLY A 45 5.74 2.98 15.44
C GLY A 45 5.87 4.18 14.48
N LEU A 46 6.82 4.13 13.55
CA LEU A 46 7.01 5.18 12.54
C LEU A 46 5.86 5.21 11.53
N TYR A 47 5.36 4.04 11.12
CA TYR A 47 4.20 3.94 10.26
C TYR A 47 2.96 4.58 10.90
N MET A 48 2.65 4.24 12.15
CA MET A 48 1.52 4.84 12.87
C MET A 48 1.67 6.35 13.05
N CYS A 49 2.88 6.81 13.40
CA CYS A 49 3.19 8.24 13.52
C CYS A 49 2.97 8.98 12.18
N SER A 50 3.51 8.43 11.10
CA SER A 50 3.39 9.01 9.76
C SER A 50 1.96 8.98 9.23
N MET A 51 1.23 7.89 9.48
CA MET A 51 -0.20 7.77 9.20
C MET A 51 -1.01 8.87 9.89
N GLY A 52 -0.69 9.18 11.16
CA GLY A 52 -1.29 10.31 11.87
C GLY A 52 -1.07 11.64 11.16
N PHE A 53 0.16 11.92 10.73
CA PHE A 53 0.46 13.12 9.93
C PHE A 53 -0.27 13.15 8.58
N GLY A 54 -0.36 12.01 7.90
CA GLY A 54 -1.10 11.85 6.66
C GLY A 54 -2.59 12.17 6.83
N ALA A 55 -3.21 11.64 7.88
CA ALA A 55 -4.62 11.90 8.19
C ALA A 55 -4.91 13.38 8.45
N LEU A 56 -4.04 14.07 9.18
CA LEU A 56 -4.14 15.51 9.41
C LEU A 56 -3.96 16.32 8.12
N ALA A 57 -3.06 15.89 7.23
CA ALA A 57 -2.84 16.55 5.94
C ALA A 57 -4.03 16.35 5.00
N ALA A 58 -4.67 15.18 5.05
CA ALA A 58 -5.74 14.76 4.14
C ALA A 58 -6.98 15.67 4.18
N GLU A 59 -7.27 16.31 5.33
CA GLU A 59 -8.39 17.26 5.46
C GLU A 59 -8.36 18.35 4.37
N ARG A 60 -7.17 18.81 3.98
CA ARG A 60 -6.99 19.86 2.95
C ARG A 60 -7.26 19.37 1.53
N PHE A 61 -7.29 18.06 1.32
CA PHE A 61 -7.44 17.42 0.00
C PHE A 61 -8.80 16.74 -0.19
N THR A 62 -9.78 17.06 0.68
CA THR A 62 -11.14 16.52 0.66
C THR A 62 -12.07 17.14 -0.39
N LYS A 63 -11.63 18.18 -1.11
CA LYS A 63 -12.45 18.83 -2.16
C LYS A 63 -12.82 17.85 -3.28
N ASN A 64 -11.85 17.07 -3.75
CA ASN A 64 -12.02 16.10 -4.83
C ASN A 64 -11.58 14.71 -4.35
N PRO A 65 -12.33 14.09 -3.42
CA PRO A 65 -11.79 13.02 -2.60
C PRO A 65 -11.50 11.75 -3.40
N ILE A 66 -12.27 11.47 -4.45
CA ILE A 66 -12.05 10.31 -5.35
C ILE A 66 -10.75 10.47 -6.13
N ILE A 67 -10.50 11.67 -6.67
CA ILE A 67 -9.31 11.96 -7.46
C ILE A 67 -8.06 11.92 -6.58
N THR A 68 -8.14 12.51 -5.39
CA THR A 68 -7.06 12.43 -4.41
C THR A 68 -6.81 10.99 -4.02
N LEU A 69 -7.85 10.21 -3.69
CA LEU A 69 -7.71 8.81 -3.29
C LEU A 69 -7.05 8.00 -4.40
N LEU A 70 -7.46 8.18 -5.66
CA LEU A 70 -6.84 7.48 -6.78
C LEU A 70 -5.36 7.84 -6.95
N ARG A 71 -4.95 9.09 -6.71
CA ARG A 71 -3.53 9.48 -6.68
C ARG A 71 -2.77 8.78 -5.56
N ILE A 72 -3.39 8.69 -4.37
CA ILE A 72 -2.81 8.00 -3.21
C ILE A 72 -2.63 6.52 -3.51
N GLU A 73 -3.62 5.83 -4.09
CA GLU A 73 -3.50 4.42 -4.47
C GLU A 73 -2.40 4.17 -5.50
N ILE A 74 -2.29 5.02 -6.53
CA ILE A 74 -1.18 4.93 -7.50
C ILE A 74 0.17 5.02 -6.77
N LEU A 75 0.32 5.99 -5.85
CA LEU A 75 1.55 6.19 -5.10
C LEU A 75 1.82 5.04 -4.12
N LEU A 76 0.80 4.45 -3.51
CA LEU A 76 0.93 3.28 -2.62
C LEU A 76 1.32 2.02 -3.38
N VAL A 77 0.77 1.80 -4.57
CA VAL A 77 1.19 0.68 -5.44
C VAL A 77 2.66 0.85 -5.84
N LEU A 78 3.09 2.08 -6.16
CA LEU A 78 4.50 2.35 -6.49
C LEU A 78 5.43 2.20 -5.30
N THR A 79 5.11 2.81 -4.16
CA THR A 79 6.00 2.83 -2.99
C THR A 79 5.95 1.53 -2.20
N GLY A 80 4.77 0.93 -2.04
CA GLY A 80 4.55 -0.34 -1.32
C GLY A 80 4.81 -1.56 -2.20
N GLY A 81 4.20 -1.63 -3.38
CA GLY A 81 4.28 -2.81 -4.26
C GLY A 81 5.67 -3.07 -4.84
N PHE A 82 6.44 -2.01 -5.13
CA PHE A 82 7.82 -2.12 -5.63
C PHE A 82 8.90 -1.90 -4.55
N SER A 83 8.49 -1.75 -3.27
CA SER A 83 9.39 -1.51 -2.14
C SER A 83 10.56 -2.49 -2.06
N LEU A 84 10.29 -3.79 -2.22
CA LEU A 84 11.33 -4.82 -2.11
C LEU A 84 12.32 -4.81 -3.25
N ILE A 85 11.89 -4.56 -4.50
CA ILE A 85 12.81 -4.38 -5.62
C ILE A 85 13.75 -3.23 -5.29
N PHE A 86 13.19 -2.11 -4.84
CA PHE A 86 13.97 -0.94 -4.50
C PHE A 86 14.99 -1.22 -3.38
N LEU A 87 14.57 -1.87 -2.29
CA LEU A 87 15.49 -2.21 -1.19
C LEU A 87 16.60 -3.17 -1.62
N HIS A 88 16.28 -4.20 -2.40
CA HIS A 88 17.30 -5.10 -2.94
C HIS A 88 18.26 -4.40 -3.91
N MET A 89 17.77 -3.47 -4.72
CA MET A 89 18.64 -2.65 -5.57
C MET A 89 19.58 -1.77 -4.73
N VAL A 90 19.06 -1.12 -3.68
CA VAL A 90 19.89 -0.32 -2.76
C VAL A 90 20.98 -1.18 -2.13
N ASP A 91 20.64 -2.36 -1.63
CA ASP A 91 21.63 -3.28 -1.04
C ASP A 91 22.69 -3.75 -2.06
N TYR A 92 22.27 -4.00 -3.31
CA TYR A 92 23.19 -4.39 -4.38
C TYR A 92 24.18 -3.27 -4.75
N PHE A 93 23.71 -2.02 -4.87
CA PHE A 93 24.56 -0.89 -5.27
C PHE A 93 25.34 -0.29 -4.09
N SER A 94 24.85 -0.44 -2.87
CA SER A 94 25.42 0.16 -1.67
C SER A 94 25.45 -0.88 -0.56
N SER A 95 26.61 -1.50 -0.34
CA SER A 95 26.82 -2.48 0.73
C SER A 95 26.81 -1.87 2.15
N GLU A 96 26.46 -0.59 2.29
CA GLU A 96 26.39 0.10 3.57
C GLU A 96 25.02 -0.10 4.24
N ARG A 97 25.01 -0.85 5.35
CA ARG A 97 23.82 -1.11 6.17
C ARG A 97 23.05 0.15 6.57
N ILE A 98 23.74 1.28 6.71
CA ILE A 98 23.13 2.57 7.09
C ILE A 98 22.25 3.10 5.96
N VAL A 99 22.71 3.03 4.70
CA VAL A 99 21.96 3.51 3.53
C VAL A 99 20.69 2.69 3.36
N LEU A 100 20.79 1.36 3.42
CA LEU A 100 19.64 0.46 3.36
C LEU A 100 18.62 0.78 4.46
N SER A 101 19.09 0.93 5.70
CA SER A 101 18.24 1.30 6.83
C SER A 101 17.52 2.62 6.54
N LEU A 102 18.23 3.67 6.15
CA LEU A 102 17.63 4.98 5.87
C LEU A 102 16.56 4.88 4.77
N CYS A 103 16.87 4.21 3.66
CA CYS A 103 15.95 4.00 2.55
C CYS A 103 14.67 3.26 2.99
N ALA A 104 14.80 2.19 3.79
CA ALA A 104 13.65 1.46 4.31
C ALA A 104 12.78 2.32 5.24
N HIS A 105 13.38 3.10 6.14
CA HIS A 105 12.61 3.98 7.03
C HIS A 105 11.92 5.11 6.28
N MET A 106 12.54 5.64 5.20
CA MET A 106 11.89 6.61 4.32
C MET A 106 10.70 6.00 3.58
N LEU A 107 10.78 4.74 3.14
CA LEU A 107 9.64 4.02 2.56
C LEU A 107 8.52 3.81 3.59
N ILE A 108 8.84 3.38 4.81
CA ILE A 108 7.88 3.20 5.90
C ILE A 108 7.14 4.51 6.19
N LEU A 109 7.89 5.62 6.31
CA LEU A 109 7.30 6.94 6.49
C LEU A 109 6.42 7.35 5.31
N GLY A 110 6.86 7.12 4.07
CA GLY A 110 6.10 7.43 2.87
C GLY A 110 4.79 6.64 2.77
N VAL A 111 4.85 5.32 2.94
CA VAL A 111 3.68 4.43 2.92
C VAL A 111 2.73 4.79 4.06
N GLY A 112 3.24 5.02 5.27
CA GLY A 112 2.43 5.46 6.41
C GLY A 112 1.71 6.78 6.12
N PHE A 113 2.45 7.79 5.64
CA PHE A 113 1.87 9.09 5.29
C PHE A 113 0.76 8.98 4.26
N LEU A 114 0.99 8.22 3.18
CA LEU A 114 -0.01 7.99 2.14
C LEU A 114 -1.23 7.22 2.66
N THR A 115 -1.03 6.17 3.45
CA THR A 115 -2.12 5.39 4.06
C THR A 115 -3.00 6.29 4.94
N GLY A 116 -2.41 7.26 5.65
CA GLY A 116 -3.15 8.21 6.47
C GLY A 116 -4.25 8.98 5.73
N PHE A 117 -4.14 9.12 4.40
CA PHE A 117 -5.15 9.80 3.58
C PHE A 117 -6.41 8.96 3.35
N GLU A 118 -6.32 7.63 3.38
CA GLU A 118 -7.41 6.75 2.93
C GLU A 118 -8.71 7.01 3.70
N ILE A 119 -8.64 7.00 5.03
CA ILE A 119 -9.83 7.07 5.89
C ILE A 119 -10.54 8.43 5.78
N PRO A 120 -9.87 9.59 5.92
CA PRO A 120 -10.51 10.89 5.70
C PRO A 120 -11.14 11.04 4.31
N LEU A 121 -10.49 10.52 3.26
CA LEU A 121 -11.02 10.59 1.89
C LEU A 121 -12.22 9.67 1.70
N LEU A 122 -12.18 8.44 2.22
CA LEU A 122 -13.31 7.50 2.18
C LEU A 122 -14.51 8.04 2.95
N MET A 123 -14.29 8.71 4.08
CA MET A 123 -15.35 9.41 4.83
C MET A 123 -15.94 10.56 4.02
N ALA A 124 -15.12 11.34 3.31
CA ALA A 124 -15.61 12.39 2.42
C ALA A 124 -16.43 11.85 1.24
N ILE A 125 -16.10 10.65 0.72
CA ILE A 125 -16.83 9.98 -0.36
C ILE A 125 -18.16 9.40 0.14
N LYS A 126 -18.15 8.74 1.29
CA LYS A 126 -19.30 7.98 1.81
C LYS A 126 -20.28 8.85 2.60
N GLY A 127 -19.79 9.90 3.26
CA GLY A 127 -20.55 10.74 4.19
C GLY A 127 -20.17 10.51 5.66
N LYS A 128 -20.32 11.55 6.49
CA LYS A 128 -19.92 11.56 7.90
C LYS A 128 -20.58 10.47 8.74
N ASP A 129 -21.81 10.08 8.43
CA ASP A 129 -22.54 9.05 9.18
C ASP A 129 -21.89 7.65 9.10
N ALA A 130 -20.97 7.44 8.14
CA ALA A 130 -20.25 6.18 7.99
C ALA A 130 -18.93 6.13 8.77
N GLU A 131 -18.57 7.15 9.53
CA GLU A 131 -17.26 7.29 10.21
C GLU A 131 -16.89 6.03 11.02
N HIS A 132 -17.73 5.65 11.98
CA HIS A 132 -17.49 4.48 12.84
C HIS A 132 -17.48 3.17 12.07
N SER A 133 -18.31 3.05 11.03
CA SER A 133 -18.34 1.85 10.19
C SER A 133 -17.06 1.69 9.37
N LEU A 134 -16.57 2.78 8.78
CA LEU A 134 -15.32 2.79 8.01
C LEU A 134 -14.11 2.50 8.91
N LEU A 135 -14.05 3.11 10.09
CA LEU A 135 -13.01 2.82 11.08
C LEU A 135 -13.03 1.34 11.52
N GLY A 136 -14.21 0.81 11.85
CA GLY A 136 -14.36 -0.59 12.24
C GLY A 136 -13.91 -1.55 11.14
N ILE A 137 -14.29 -1.29 9.89
CA ILE A 137 -13.86 -2.07 8.73
C ILE A 137 -12.37 -1.94 8.47
N ASN A 138 -11.79 -0.75 8.66
CA ASN A 138 -10.35 -0.52 8.53
C ASN A 138 -9.56 -1.35 9.54
N TYR A 139 -9.94 -1.32 10.82
CA TYR A 139 -9.29 -2.14 11.85
C TYR A 139 -9.45 -3.64 11.57
N PHE A 140 -10.64 -4.05 11.11
CA PHE A 140 -10.88 -5.45 10.75
C PHE A 140 -10.06 -5.90 9.54
N GLY A 141 -9.97 -5.06 8.49
CA GLY A 141 -9.15 -5.31 7.30
C GLY A 141 -7.67 -5.41 7.64
N ALA A 142 -7.16 -4.50 8.49
CA ALA A 142 -5.78 -4.55 8.97
C ALA A 142 -5.50 -5.84 9.77
N PHE A 143 -6.40 -6.23 10.68
CA PHE A 143 -6.27 -7.51 11.40
C PHE A 143 -6.27 -8.72 10.46
N CYS A 144 -7.18 -8.77 9.50
CA CYS A 144 -7.18 -9.82 8.49
C CYS A 144 -5.89 -9.83 7.67
N GLY A 145 -5.37 -8.66 7.31
CA GLY A 145 -4.09 -8.51 6.61
C GLY A 145 -2.91 -9.06 7.38
N THR A 146 -2.83 -8.82 8.69
CA THR A 146 -1.73 -9.39 9.51
C THR A 146 -1.78 -10.92 9.58
N ILE A 147 -2.97 -11.50 9.73
CA ILE A 147 -3.18 -12.95 9.72
C ILE A 147 -2.86 -13.54 8.35
N ILE A 148 -3.41 -12.97 7.28
CA ILE A 148 -3.18 -13.43 5.91
C ILE A 148 -1.70 -13.33 5.57
N PHE A 149 -1.03 -12.27 6.00
CA PHE A 149 0.42 -12.14 5.82
C PHE A 149 1.18 -13.28 6.52
N ALA A 150 0.95 -13.44 7.82
CA ALA A 150 1.69 -14.37 8.66
C ALA A 150 1.48 -15.84 8.27
N PHE A 151 0.26 -16.24 7.89
CA PHE A 151 -0.07 -17.64 7.64
C PHE A 151 -0.12 -18.03 6.15
N ILE A 152 -0.33 -17.07 5.25
CA ILE A 152 -0.54 -17.35 3.82
C ILE A 152 0.53 -16.68 2.97
N PHE A 153 0.63 -15.35 2.99
CA PHE A 153 1.49 -14.63 2.03
C PHE A 153 2.96 -14.95 2.28
N TYR A 154 3.45 -14.71 3.49
CA TYR A 154 4.87 -14.92 3.79
C TYR A 154 5.29 -16.40 3.65
N PRO A 155 4.60 -17.40 4.25
CA PRO A 155 5.05 -18.78 4.18
C PRO A 155 4.87 -19.45 2.82
N ARG A 156 3.82 -19.11 2.05
CA ARG A 156 3.52 -19.79 0.78
C ARG A 156 4.05 -19.05 -0.45
N LEU A 157 4.08 -17.73 -0.41
CA LEU A 157 4.47 -16.90 -1.56
C LEU A 157 5.88 -16.31 -1.39
N GLY A 158 6.32 -16.06 -0.16
CA GLY A 158 7.55 -15.32 0.13
C GLY A 158 7.38 -13.81 -0.04
N LEU A 159 8.37 -13.03 0.38
CA LEU A 159 8.26 -11.56 0.47
C LEU A 159 7.97 -10.90 -0.89
N MET A 160 8.73 -11.25 -1.92
CA MET A 160 8.63 -10.58 -3.23
C MET A 160 7.26 -10.78 -3.88
N ALA A 161 6.78 -12.02 -3.94
CA ALA A 161 5.45 -12.32 -4.48
C ALA A 161 4.33 -11.70 -3.62
N SER A 162 4.51 -11.66 -2.30
CA SER A 162 3.57 -10.98 -1.40
C SER A 162 3.46 -9.49 -1.71
N ALA A 163 4.59 -8.80 -1.95
CA ALA A 163 4.58 -7.37 -2.28
C ALA A 163 3.81 -7.09 -3.59
N PHE A 164 4.06 -7.87 -4.65
CA PHE A 164 3.34 -7.70 -5.91
C PHE A 164 1.87 -8.07 -5.81
N LEU A 165 1.52 -9.12 -5.06
CA LEU A 165 0.12 -9.50 -4.86
C LEU A 165 -0.65 -8.41 -4.11
N THR A 166 -0.06 -7.88 -3.04
CA THR A 166 -0.64 -6.75 -2.29
C THR A 166 -0.79 -5.52 -3.17
N GLY A 167 0.22 -5.23 -3.99
CA GLY A 167 0.17 -4.19 -5.02
C GLY A 167 -0.93 -4.38 -6.05
N ALA A 168 -1.16 -5.62 -6.51
CA ALA A 168 -2.26 -5.94 -7.41
C ALA A 168 -3.62 -5.75 -6.71
N MET A 169 -3.76 -6.15 -5.45
CA MET A 169 -4.99 -5.99 -4.67
C MET A 169 -5.32 -4.51 -4.43
N ASN A 170 -4.34 -3.69 -4.05
CA ASN A 170 -4.50 -2.24 -3.94
C ASN A 170 -4.84 -1.63 -5.33
N GLY A 171 -4.08 -2.01 -6.36
CA GLY A 171 -4.32 -1.66 -7.75
C GLY A 171 -5.78 -1.86 -8.18
N ALA A 172 -6.31 -3.06 -7.92
CA ALA A 172 -7.68 -3.44 -8.20
C ALA A 172 -8.70 -2.62 -7.38
N ALA A 173 -8.43 -2.36 -6.10
CA ALA A 173 -9.29 -1.49 -5.28
C ALA A 173 -9.37 -0.07 -5.85
N GLY A 174 -8.24 0.49 -6.32
CA GLY A 174 -8.22 1.77 -7.02
C GLY A 174 -8.99 1.75 -8.34
N ILE A 175 -8.95 0.66 -9.12
CA ILE A 175 -9.79 0.50 -10.32
C ILE A 175 -11.27 0.43 -9.95
N LEU A 176 -11.64 -0.20 -8.84
CA LEU A 176 -13.03 -0.26 -8.39
C LEU A 176 -13.61 1.13 -8.05
N LEU A 177 -12.77 2.15 -7.79
CA LEU A 177 -13.21 3.55 -7.69
C LEU A 177 -13.76 4.09 -9.02
N ALA A 178 -13.50 3.43 -10.17
CA ALA A 178 -14.18 3.68 -11.45
C ALA A 178 -15.71 3.68 -11.32
N THR A 179 -16.22 2.84 -10.42
CA THR A 179 -17.66 2.73 -10.18
C THR A 179 -18.26 4.01 -9.58
N GLN A 180 -17.46 4.86 -8.94
CA GLN A 180 -17.90 6.12 -8.32
C GLN A 180 -17.85 7.34 -9.25
N HIS A 181 -17.63 7.16 -10.56
CA HIS A 181 -17.49 8.27 -11.53
C HIS A 181 -18.63 9.32 -11.49
N LYS A 182 -19.83 8.93 -11.05
CA LYS A 182 -20.99 9.84 -10.94
C LYS A 182 -20.83 10.94 -9.89
N GLN A 183 -19.93 10.73 -8.92
CA GLN A 183 -19.63 11.69 -7.87
C GLN A 183 -18.49 12.66 -8.24
N VAL A 184 -17.91 12.50 -9.44
CA VAL A 184 -16.85 13.37 -9.96
C VAL A 184 -17.47 14.51 -10.77
N GLU A 185 -17.08 15.74 -10.47
CA GLU A 185 -17.52 16.94 -11.20
C GLU A 185 -17.13 16.88 -12.69
N ASP A 186 -17.98 17.41 -13.58
CA ASP A 186 -17.79 17.35 -15.02
C ASP A 186 -16.45 17.95 -15.48
N GLN A 187 -15.99 19.02 -14.82
CA GLN A 187 -14.72 19.68 -15.12
C GLN A 187 -13.50 18.79 -14.85
N GLU A 188 -13.62 17.83 -13.94
CA GLU A 188 -12.49 17.00 -13.49
C GLU A 188 -12.49 15.59 -14.09
N LYS A 189 -13.51 15.24 -14.88
CA LYS A 189 -13.65 13.92 -15.51
C LYS A 189 -12.44 13.54 -16.37
N SER A 190 -11.88 14.48 -17.12
CA SER A 190 -10.68 14.23 -17.94
C SER A 190 -9.51 13.77 -17.08
N GLN A 191 -9.25 14.47 -15.97
CA GLN A 191 -8.18 14.11 -15.03
C GLN A 191 -8.45 12.76 -14.35
N TYR A 192 -9.70 12.50 -13.98
CA TYR A 192 -10.11 11.23 -13.39
C TYR A 192 -9.84 10.03 -14.32
N TYR A 193 -10.23 10.11 -15.60
CA TYR A 193 -9.97 9.03 -16.56
C TYR A 193 -8.49 8.85 -16.88
N ASN A 194 -7.69 9.92 -16.89
CA ASN A 194 -6.24 9.81 -17.03
C ASN A 194 -5.61 9.05 -15.87
N LEU A 195 -5.97 9.40 -14.63
CA LEU A 195 -5.49 8.69 -13.43
C LEU A 195 -5.96 7.23 -13.41
N LEU A 196 -7.21 6.97 -13.82
CA LEU A 196 -7.74 5.60 -13.88
C LEU A 196 -7.00 4.76 -14.92
N SER A 197 -6.62 5.37 -16.05
CA SER A 197 -5.81 4.72 -17.09
C SER A 197 -4.42 4.39 -16.55
N VAL A 198 -3.78 5.32 -15.84
CA VAL A 198 -2.48 5.10 -15.17
C VAL A 198 -2.59 3.95 -14.15
N GLN A 199 -3.61 3.97 -13.30
CA GLN A 199 -3.87 2.91 -12.31
C GLN A 199 -4.05 1.54 -12.99
N THR A 200 -4.77 1.50 -14.12
CA THR A 200 -5.00 0.26 -14.87
C THR A 200 -3.71 -0.27 -15.48
N ILE A 201 -2.88 0.59 -16.07
CA ILE A 201 -1.57 0.23 -16.60
C ILE A 201 -0.67 -0.30 -15.48
N LEU A 202 -0.65 0.39 -14.34
CA LEU A 202 0.15 -0.01 -13.19
C LEU A 202 -0.31 -1.36 -12.61
N PHE A 203 -1.63 -1.59 -12.53
CA PHE A 203 -2.21 -2.87 -12.13
C PHE A 203 -1.80 -4.00 -13.07
N VAL A 204 -1.86 -3.79 -14.40
CA VAL A 204 -1.41 -4.81 -15.37
C VAL A 204 0.09 -5.07 -15.19
N GLY A 205 0.90 -4.01 -15.04
CA GLY A 205 2.34 -4.12 -14.82
C GLY A 205 2.67 -4.95 -13.57
N ILE A 206 2.01 -4.67 -12.44
CA ILE A 206 2.29 -5.38 -11.19
C ILE A 206 1.79 -6.83 -11.21
N VAL A 207 0.70 -7.12 -11.93
CA VAL A 207 0.24 -8.49 -12.15
C VAL A 207 1.26 -9.28 -12.97
N ILE A 208 1.86 -8.66 -13.99
CA ILE A 208 2.96 -9.26 -14.74
C ILE A 208 4.15 -9.52 -13.80
N CYS A 209 4.56 -8.55 -12.98
CA CYS A 209 5.61 -8.75 -11.98
C CYS A 209 5.30 -9.90 -11.01
N PHE A 210 4.04 -10.04 -10.57
CA PHE A 210 3.60 -11.15 -9.72
C PHE A 210 3.76 -12.51 -10.42
N MET A 211 3.40 -12.63 -11.70
CA MET A 211 3.60 -13.86 -12.48
C MET A 211 5.07 -14.26 -12.57
N TYR A 212 5.98 -13.28 -12.62
CA TYR A 212 7.43 -13.49 -12.62
C TYR A 212 8.08 -13.36 -11.23
N ALA A 213 7.30 -13.40 -10.14
CA ALA A 213 7.85 -13.15 -8.80
C ALA A 213 8.89 -14.20 -8.38
N LYS A 214 8.72 -15.46 -8.77
CA LYS A 214 9.68 -16.55 -8.48
C LYS A 214 11.05 -16.32 -9.10
N PRO A 215 11.19 -16.13 -10.43
CA PRO A 215 12.49 -15.87 -11.03
C PRO A 215 13.10 -14.56 -10.55
N ILE A 216 12.30 -13.51 -10.30
CA ILE A 216 12.78 -12.25 -9.73
C ILE A 216 13.35 -12.48 -8.32
N GLY A 217 12.65 -13.25 -7.47
CA GLY A 217 13.13 -13.58 -6.14
C GLY A 217 14.41 -14.42 -6.16
N GLN A 218 14.50 -15.41 -7.04
CA GLN A 218 15.71 -16.24 -7.22
C GLN A 218 16.90 -15.41 -7.67
N PHE A 219 16.70 -14.48 -8.62
CA PHE A 219 17.76 -13.58 -9.08
C PHE A 219 18.44 -12.83 -7.92
N PHE A 220 17.65 -12.33 -6.96
CA PHE A 220 18.21 -11.65 -5.79
C PHE A 220 18.87 -12.63 -4.82
N ILE A 221 18.28 -13.81 -4.57
CA ILE A 221 18.88 -14.83 -3.68
C ILE A 221 20.25 -15.30 -4.20
N ASP A 222 20.37 -15.56 -5.50
CA ASP A 222 21.63 -15.98 -6.13
C ASP A 222 22.73 -14.92 -6.03
N GLN A 223 22.34 -13.65 -5.85
CA GLN A 223 23.23 -12.52 -5.70
C GLN A 223 23.79 -12.41 -4.27
N TYR A 224 23.02 -12.81 -3.24
CA TYR A 224 23.48 -12.86 -1.84
C TYR A 224 24.40 -14.05 -1.52
N MET A 225 24.34 -15.11 -2.33
CA MET A 225 25.15 -16.33 -2.14
C MET A 225 26.52 -16.27 -2.85
N ARG A 226 26.91 -15.12 -3.40
CA ARG A 226 28.25 -14.83 -3.93
C ARG A 226 29.07 -14.04 -2.93
#